data_AF-B1XTG7-F1
#
_entry.id   AF-B1XTG7-F1
#
_cell.length_a   1.000
_cell.length_b   1.000
_cell.length_c   1.000
_cell.angle_alpha   90.00
_cell.angle_beta   90.00
_cell.angle_gamma   90.00
#
_symmetry.space_group_name_H-M   'P 1'
#
loop_
_entity.id
_entity.type
_entity.pdbx_description
1 polymer ?
#
loop_
_entity_poly.entity_id
_entity_poly.type
_entity_poly.pdbx_seq_one_letter_code
_entity_poly.pdbx_strand_id
1 'polypeptide(L)'
;MSISKPSSLLSSSINSISGAVSNLNNELLEYVNPEKPTHDHASVYYKRFFISKFNLGDKAVETKFSSPMQIADGDQITVAGYEKSGSLQVLAYNNQTQQLSSHENWIILGLGALFFFAVAIGLLNSELVAQGTLIPKLFLFGFSIVSIYMGYRALLIREAVKLLSIYLAVVDGV
;
A
#
# COMPACT_ATOMS: atom_id res chain seq x y z
N MET A 1 -2.75 -7.83 21.16
CA MET A 1 -2.58 -6.46 21.71
C MET A 1 -2.75 -5.46 20.57
N SER A 2 -3.25 -4.24 20.80
CA SER A 2 -3.42 -3.22 19.74
C SER A 2 -2.76 -1.92 20.13
N ILE A 3 -1.95 -1.36 19.23
CA ILE A 3 -1.31 -0.05 19.39
C ILE A 3 -1.83 0.85 18.27
N SER A 4 -2.46 1.96 18.64
CA SER A 4 -2.92 2.99 17.71
C SER A 4 -1.99 4.19 17.77
N LYS A 5 -1.52 4.68 16.61
CA LYS A 5 -0.83 5.97 16.56
C LYS A 5 -1.72 6.98 15.80
N PRO A 6 -2.18 8.05 16.46
CA PRO A 6 -2.84 9.14 15.74
C PRO A 6 -1.81 9.82 14.84
N SER A 7 -2.11 9.90 13.55
CA SER A 7 -1.28 10.60 12.57
C SER A 7 -1.80 12.02 12.43
N SER A 8 -1.04 13.03 12.85
CA SER A 8 -1.46 14.44 12.73
C SER A 8 -1.43 14.97 11.29
N LEU A 9 -0.79 14.25 10.37
CA LEU A 9 -0.62 14.63 8.96
C LEU A 9 -1.53 13.86 7.99
N LEU A 10 -2.17 12.77 8.41
CA LEU A 10 -3.00 11.90 7.57
C LEU A 10 -4.42 11.86 8.13
N SER A 11 -5.43 11.88 7.27
CA SER A 11 -6.84 11.83 7.68
C SER A 11 -7.26 10.48 8.28
N SER A 12 -6.44 9.44 8.10
CA SER A 12 -6.67 8.09 8.63
C SER A 12 -5.64 7.74 9.71
N SER A 13 -6.11 7.24 10.84
CA SER A 13 -5.25 6.65 11.87
C SER A 13 -4.68 5.31 11.41
N ILE A 14 -3.38 5.09 11.61
CA ILE A 14 -2.75 3.79 11.43
C ILE A 14 -2.80 3.01 12.76
N ASN A 15 -3.27 1.77 12.68
CA ASN A 15 -3.37 0.85 13.80
C ASN A 15 -2.52 -0.40 13.54
N SER A 16 -1.95 -0.96 14.60
CA SER A 16 -1.42 -2.33 14.58
C SER A 16 -2.25 -3.25 15.46
N ILE A 17 -2.38 -4.48 14.97
CA ILE A 17 -2.98 -5.61 15.66
C ILE A 17 -2.05 -6.82 15.51
N SER A 18 -2.00 -7.65 16.54
CA SER A 18 -1.26 -8.91 16.54
C SER A 18 -2.15 -10.04 17.02
N GLY A 19 -1.98 -11.22 16.41
CA GLY A 19 -2.68 -12.43 16.77
C GLY A 19 -2.33 -13.60 15.84
N ALA A 20 -2.99 -14.74 16.08
CA ALA A 20 -2.91 -15.90 15.21
C ALA A 20 -3.80 -15.71 13.98
N VAL A 21 -3.27 -16.05 12.80
CA VAL A 21 -4.03 -16.08 11.55
C VAL A 21 -5.08 -17.18 11.61
N SER A 22 -6.30 -16.86 11.21
CA SER A 22 -7.39 -17.82 11.05
C SER A 22 -8.27 -17.45 9.86
N ASN A 23 -8.97 -18.43 9.27
CA ASN A 23 -9.81 -18.24 8.08
C ASN A 23 -9.05 -17.58 6.91
N LEU A 24 -7.80 -18.00 6.67
CA LEU A 24 -7.02 -17.47 5.57
C LEU A 24 -7.63 -17.84 4.22
N ASN A 25 -8.03 -16.82 3.46
CA ASN A 25 -8.48 -16.94 2.08
C ASN A 25 -7.63 -16.04 1.17
N ASN A 26 -7.10 -16.62 0.10
CA ASN A 26 -6.26 -15.92 -0.87
C ASN A 26 -6.97 -15.83 -2.21
N GLU A 27 -7.06 -14.61 -2.74
CA GLU A 27 -7.66 -14.29 -4.03
C GLU A 27 -6.58 -13.67 -4.93
N LEU A 28 -6.56 -14.07 -6.20
CA LEU A 28 -5.70 -13.48 -7.23
C LEU A 28 -6.54 -12.63 -8.17
N LEU A 29 -6.27 -11.33 -8.23
CA LEU A 29 -6.79 -10.46 -9.28
C LEU A 29 -5.76 -10.32 -10.38
N GLU A 30 -6.10 -10.80 -11.57
CA GLU A 30 -5.25 -10.79 -12.74
C GLU A 30 -5.83 -9.87 -13.81
N TYR A 31 -5.07 -8.83 -14.18
CA TYR A 31 -5.43 -7.92 -15.26
C TYR A 31 -4.56 -8.27 -16.47
N VAL A 32 -5.23 -8.66 -17.57
CA VAL A 32 -4.59 -8.87 -18.86
C VAL A 32 -4.22 -7.52 -19.45
N ASN A 33 -2.97 -7.35 -19.90
CA ASN A 33 -2.61 -6.18 -20.69
C ASN A 33 -3.22 -6.31 -22.11
N PRO A 34 -4.22 -5.48 -22.49
CA PRO A 34 -4.92 -5.65 -23.77
C PRO A 34 -4.09 -5.25 -24.99
N GLU A 35 -2.94 -4.60 -24.81
CA GLU A 35 -2.11 -4.09 -25.91
C GLU A 35 -1.09 -5.10 -26.48
N LYS A 36 -1.12 -6.39 -26.08
CA LYS A 36 -0.07 -7.37 -26.44
C LYS A 36 -0.62 -8.73 -26.92
N PRO A 37 0.16 -9.47 -27.75
CA PRO A 37 -0.37 -10.51 -28.64
C PRO A 37 -1.00 -11.67 -27.87
N THR A 38 -2.18 -12.10 -28.33
CA THR A 38 -3.15 -13.01 -27.71
C THR A 38 -2.71 -14.48 -27.56
N HIS A 39 -1.44 -14.80 -27.80
CA HIS A 39 -0.98 -16.20 -27.93
C HIS A 39 0.25 -16.56 -27.09
N ASP A 40 0.74 -15.66 -26.24
CA ASP A 40 1.83 -15.96 -25.33
C ASP A 40 1.33 -15.89 -23.87
N HIS A 41 1.38 -17.03 -23.17
CA HIS A 41 0.95 -17.16 -21.78
C HIS A 41 2.03 -16.69 -20.78
N ALA A 42 3.09 -16.01 -21.23
CA ALA A 42 4.14 -15.56 -20.32
C ALA A 42 3.57 -14.68 -19.19
N SER A 43 4.04 -14.95 -17.97
CA SER A 43 3.64 -14.24 -16.75
C SER A 43 3.92 -12.73 -16.78
N VAL A 44 4.73 -12.27 -17.73
CA VAL A 44 5.09 -10.86 -17.96
C VAL A 44 3.91 -10.03 -18.49
N TYR A 45 2.85 -10.66 -19.02
CA TYR A 45 1.71 -9.96 -19.62
C TYR A 45 0.56 -9.66 -18.66
N TYR A 46 0.69 -10.10 -17.41
CA TYR A 46 -0.37 -10.02 -16.43
C TYR A 46 0.04 -9.15 -15.25
N LYS A 47 -0.79 -8.13 -14.96
CA LYS A 47 -0.66 -7.38 -13.71
C LYS A 47 -1.46 -8.10 -12.64
N ARG A 48 -0.75 -8.70 -11.68
CA ARG A 48 -1.33 -9.49 -10.60
C ARG A 48 -1.40 -8.67 -9.32
N PHE A 49 -2.53 -8.77 -8.63
CA PHE A 49 -2.68 -8.31 -7.26
C PHE A 49 -3.11 -9.50 -6.41
N PHE A 50 -2.35 -9.75 -5.36
CA PHE A 50 -2.64 -10.80 -4.40
C PHE A 50 -3.45 -10.18 -3.27
N ILE A 51 -4.68 -10.65 -3.11
CA ILE A 51 -5.58 -10.26 -2.05
C ILE A 51 -5.60 -11.37 -1.02
N SER A 52 -5.29 -11.04 0.23
CA SER A 52 -5.40 -11.99 1.34
C SER A 52 -6.45 -11.46 2.32
N LYS A 53 -7.42 -12.29 2.66
CA LYS A 53 -8.47 -12.02 3.65
C LYS A 53 -8.32 -13.04 4.78
N PHE A 54 -8.25 -12.59 6.02
CA PHE A 54 -8.10 -13.47 7.18
C PHE A 54 -8.53 -12.74 8.45
N ASN A 55 -8.60 -13.49 9.55
CA ASN A 55 -8.93 -12.96 10.86
C ASN A 55 -7.71 -12.99 11.79
N LEU A 56 -7.58 -11.96 12.62
CA LEU A 56 -6.66 -11.92 13.77
C LEU A 56 -7.49 -11.75 15.05
N GLY A 57 -7.78 -12.86 15.70
CA GLY A 57 -8.83 -12.91 16.73
C GLY A 57 -10.18 -12.54 16.12
N ASP A 58 -10.88 -11.58 16.71
CA ASP A 58 -12.21 -11.12 16.25
C ASP A 58 -12.15 -10.04 15.16
N LYS A 59 -10.96 -9.69 14.66
CA LYS A 59 -10.78 -8.62 13.67
C LYS A 59 -10.58 -9.18 12.27
N ALA A 60 -11.41 -8.73 11.33
CA ALA A 60 -11.25 -9.01 9.92
C ALA A 60 -10.12 -8.16 9.32
N VAL A 61 -9.26 -8.81 8.54
CA VAL A 61 -8.08 -8.23 7.93
C VAL A 61 -8.12 -8.49 6.43
N GLU A 62 -7.82 -7.46 5.65
CA GLU A 62 -7.71 -7.56 4.20
C GLU A 62 -6.42 -6.89 3.74
N THR A 63 -5.75 -7.53 2.80
CA THR A 63 -4.49 -7.03 2.24
C THR A 63 -4.57 -7.07 0.73
N LYS A 64 -3.85 -6.16 0.09
CA LYS A 64 -3.67 -6.15 -1.37
C LYS A 64 -2.22 -5.78 -1.67
N PHE A 65 -1.43 -6.78 -1.98
CA PHE A 65 0.00 -6.62 -2.29
C PHE A 65 0.32 -6.99 -3.74
N SER A 66 1.45 -6.49 -4.21
CA SER A 66 2.04 -6.82 -5.50
C SER A 66 2.67 -8.22 -5.53
N SER A 67 2.92 -8.81 -4.37
CA SER A 67 3.39 -10.19 -4.19
C SER A 67 2.51 -10.94 -3.19
N PRO A 68 2.48 -12.29 -3.24
CA PRO A 68 1.74 -13.09 -2.25
C PRO A 68 2.26 -12.83 -0.84
N MET A 69 1.36 -12.76 0.14
CA MET A 69 1.76 -12.83 1.55
C MET A 69 2.33 -14.21 1.87
N GLN A 70 3.37 -14.24 2.70
CA GLN A 70 3.92 -15.48 3.24
C GLN A 70 3.37 -15.68 4.66
N ILE A 71 2.15 -16.21 4.71
CA ILE A 71 1.40 -16.51 5.94
C ILE A 71 0.65 -17.83 5.78
N ALA A 72 0.43 -18.55 6.88
CA ALA A 72 -0.42 -19.73 6.97
C ALA A 72 -1.39 -19.61 8.16
N ASP A 73 -2.48 -20.38 8.15
CA ASP A 73 -3.35 -20.48 9.32
C ASP A 73 -2.55 -20.96 10.55
N GLY A 74 -2.76 -20.30 11.68
CA GLY A 74 -2.02 -20.52 12.93
C GLY A 74 -0.73 -19.70 13.07
N ASP A 75 -0.25 -19.02 12.02
CA ASP A 75 0.92 -18.14 12.13
C ASP A 75 0.64 -16.98 13.11
N GLN A 76 1.62 -16.69 13.97
CA GLN A 76 1.58 -15.49 14.79
C GLN A 76 2.12 -14.34 13.97
N ILE A 77 1.24 -13.37 13.70
CA ILE A 77 1.60 -12.20 12.90
C ILE A 77 1.24 -10.90 13.61
N THR A 78 1.89 -9.84 13.18
CA THR A 78 1.53 -8.45 13.49
C THR A 78 1.35 -7.70 12.20
N VAL A 79 0.19 -7.07 12.04
CA VAL A 79 -0.12 -6.26 10.86
C VAL A 79 -0.27 -4.81 11.28
N ALA A 80 0.04 -3.90 10.36
CA ALA A 80 -0.23 -2.48 10.51
C ALA A 80 -0.92 -1.93 9.26
N GLY A 81 -1.96 -1.12 9.48
CA GLY A 81 -2.86 -0.67 8.43
C GLY A 81 -3.85 0.37 8.90
N TYR A 82 -4.84 0.68 8.06
CA TYR A 82 -5.92 1.60 8.39
C TYR A 82 -7.28 0.90 8.23
N GLU A 83 -8.25 1.30 9.04
CA GLU A 83 -9.61 0.76 8.94
C GLU A 83 -10.30 1.30 7.69
N LYS A 84 -10.90 0.41 6.91
CA LYS A 84 -11.72 0.77 5.74
C LYS A 84 -12.85 -0.23 5.58
N SER A 85 -14.08 0.26 5.58
CA SER A 85 -15.28 -0.57 5.36
C SER A 85 -15.41 -1.77 6.33
N GLY A 86 -14.96 -1.61 7.57
CA GLY A 86 -15.04 -2.65 8.61
C GLY A 86 -13.95 -3.73 8.56
N SER A 87 -12.97 -3.60 7.67
CA SER A 87 -11.76 -4.42 7.67
C SER A 87 -10.50 -3.56 7.82
N LEU A 88 -9.49 -4.12 8.48
CA LEU A 88 -8.18 -3.50 8.54
C LEU A 88 -7.45 -3.73 7.22
N GLN A 89 -7.21 -2.66 6.46
CA GLN A 89 -6.44 -2.68 5.22
C GLN A 89 -4.95 -2.63 5.54
N VAL A 90 -4.27 -3.77 5.35
CA VAL A 90 -2.87 -3.93 5.73
C VAL A 90 -1.94 -3.24 4.74
N LEU A 91 -0.96 -2.52 5.28
CA LEU A 91 0.09 -1.84 4.53
C LEU A 91 1.47 -2.47 4.78
N ALA A 92 1.65 -3.08 5.95
CA ALA A 92 2.87 -3.78 6.34
C ALA A 92 2.52 -4.90 7.32
N TYR A 93 3.31 -5.97 7.32
CA TYR A 93 3.17 -7.05 8.30
C TYR A 93 4.53 -7.62 8.71
N ASN A 94 4.55 -8.24 9.89
CA ASN A 94 5.60 -9.11 10.36
C ASN A 94 4.99 -10.47 10.71
N ASN A 95 5.53 -11.55 10.13
CA ASN A 95 5.22 -12.91 10.50
C ASN A 95 6.29 -13.41 11.47
N GLN A 96 5.96 -13.50 12.75
CA GLN A 96 6.90 -13.95 13.78
C GLN A 96 7.23 -15.43 13.66
N THR A 97 6.30 -16.27 13.21
CA THR A 97 6.53 -17.70 13.00
C THR A 97 7.61 -17.94 11.95
N GLN A 98 7.57 -17.18 10.86
CA GLN A 98 8.48 -17.33 9.71
C GLN A 98 9.64 -16.32 9.72
N GLN A 99 9.72 -15.45 10.73
CA GLN A 99 10.73 -14.38 10.87
C GLN A 99 10.84 -13.48 9.64
N LEU A 100 9.69 -13.14 9.03
CA LEU A 100 9.63 -12.34 7.80
C LEU A 100 8.81 -11.09 8.01
N SER A 101 9.39 -9.93 7.67
CA SER A 101 8.65 -8.67 7.55
C SER A 101 8.52 -8.27 6.09
N SER A 102 7.35 -7.73 5.72
CA SER A 102 7.11 -7.29 4.35
C SER A 102 6.19 -6.06 4.32
N HIS A 103 6.49 -5.19 3.37
CA HIS A 103 5.73 -3.98 3.08
C HIS A 103 6.02 -3.55 1.64
N GLU A 104 5.11 -2.76 1.07
CA GLU A 104 5.35 -2.14 -0.24
C GLU A 104 6.47 -1.09 -0.16
N ASN A 105 7.20 -0.87 -1.26
CA ASN A 105 8.34 0.06 -1.26
C ASN A 105 7.87 1.52 -1.28
N TRP A 106 7.70 2.10 -0.09
CA TRP A 106 7.25 3.47 0.08
C TRP A 106 8.24 4.51 -0.47
N ILE A 107 9.54 4.19 -0.55
CA ILE A 107 10.56 5.09 -1.10
C ILE A 107 10.32 5.29 -2.60
N ILE A 108 10.09 4.19 -3.34
CA ILE A 108 9.80 4.27 -4.78
C ILE A 108 8.51 5.06 -5.02
N LEU A 109 7.47 4.84 -4.20
CA LEU A 109 6.23 5.62 -4.29
C LEU A 109 6.46 7.11 -4.00
N GLY A 110 7.28 7.43 -2.99
CA GLY A 110 7.64 8.81 -2.65
C GLY A 110 8.44 9.49 -3.75
N LEU A 111 9.44 8.81 -4.33
CA LEU A 111 10.21 9.32 -5.48
C LEU A 111 9.32 9.54 -6.70
N GLY A 112 8.40 8.61 -6.98
CA GLY A 112 7.41 8.78 -8.05
C GLY A 112 6.49 9.97 -7.81
N ALA A 113 6.04 10.18 -6.56
CA ALA A 113 5.24 11.35 -6.20
C ALA A 113 5.98 12.67 -6.45
N LEU A 114 7.26 12.75 -6.05
CA LEU A 114 8.11 13.92 -6.29
C LEU A 114 8.35 14.17 -7.77
N PHE A 115 8.57 13.11 -8.55
CA PHE A 115 8.74 13.20 -10.00
C PHE A 115 7.49 13.81 -10.67
N PHE A 116 6.31 13.26 -10.40
CA PHE A 116 5.06 13.78 -10.96
C PHE A 116 4.76 15.20 -10.47
N PHE A 117 5.14 15.53 -9.23
CA PHE A 117 5.02 16.89 -8.70
C PHE A 117 5.90 17.88 -9.48
N ALA A 118 7.16 17.51 -9.74
CA ALA A 118 8.08 18.34 -10.51
C ALA A 118 7.57 18.57 -11.95
N VAL A 119 7.03 17.53 -12.60
CA VAL A 119 6.39 17.64 -13.91
C VAL A 119 5.18 18.59 -13.86
N ALA A 120 4.33 18.47 -12.83
CA ALA A 120 3.18 19.36 -12.65
C ALA A 120 3.62 20.83 -12.46
N ILE A 121 4.67 21.09 -11.68
CA ILE A 121 5.25 22.44 -11.55
C ILE A 121 5.77 22.93 -12.90
N GLY A 122 6.48 22.09 -13.65
CA GLY A 122 6.97 22.44 -14.99
C GLY A 122 5.83 22.85 -15.93
N LEU A 123 4.73 22.09 -15.94
CA LEU A 123 3.55 22.39 -16.75
C LEU A 123 2.83 23.66 -16.28
N LEU A 124 2.75 23.90 -14.97
CA LEU A 124 2.11 25.10 -14.43
C LEU A 124 2.82 26.38 -14.90
N ASN A 125 4.13 26.32 -15.08
CA ASN A 125 4.94 27.43 -15.60
C ASN A 125 5.00 27.49 -17.14
N SER A 126 4.33 26.57 -17.84
CA SER A 126 4.35 26.55 -19.31
C SER A 126 3.40 27.61 -19.89
N GLU A 127 3.85 28.25 -20.98
CA GLU A 127 3.03 29.23 -21.71
C GLU A 127 1.73 28.61 -22.22
N LEU A 128 1.71 27.31 -22.55
CA LEU A 128 0.53 26.64 -23.08
C LEU A 128 -0.61 26.53 -22.05
N VAL A 129 -0.28 26.35 -20.76
CA VAL A 129 -1.27 26.38 -19.67
C VAL A 129 -1.78 27.80 -19.45
N ALA A 130 -0.87 28.80 -19.47
CA ALA A 130 -1.20 30.22 -19.30
C ALA A 130 -2.11 30.75 -20.43
N GLN A 131 -1.86 30.33 -21.67
CA GLN A 131 -2.66 30.63 -22.86
C GLN A 131 -4.02 29.91 -22.86
N GLY A 132 -4.29 29.06 -21.88
CA GLY A 132 -5.60 28.48 -21.68
C GLY A 132 -5.84 27.15 -22.41
N THR A 133 -4.82 26.55 -23.01
CA THR A 133 -4.95 25.30 -23.79
C THR A 133 -5.45 24.17 -22.91
N LEU A 134 -6.45 23.43 -23.40
CA LEU A 134 -7.13 22.39 -22.62
C LEU A 134 -6.22 21.20 -22.30
N ILE A 135 -5.46 20.71 -23.29
CA ILE A 135 -4.65 19.48 -23.14
C ILE A 135 -3.60 19.61 -22.03
N PRO A 136 -2.74 20.67 -21.99
CA PRO A 136 -1.78 20.86 -20.90
C PRO A 136 -2.42 20.99 -19.52
N LYS A 137 -3.61 21.61 -19.42
CA LYS A 137 -4.37 21.70 -18.16
C LYS A 137 -4.84 20.33 -17.66
N LEU A 138 -5.29 19.45 -18.57
CA LEU A 138 -5.66 18.08 -18.23
C LEU A 138 -4.44 17.28 -17.75
N PHE A 139 -3.29 17.44 -18.39
CA PHE A 139 -2.04 16.81 -17.92
C PHE A 139 -1.60 17.34 -16.57
N LEU A 140 -1.62 18.66 -16.36
CA LEU A 140 -1.33 19.29 -15.08
C LEU A 140 -2.22 18.70 -13.98
N PHE A 141 -3.53 18.67 -14.20
CA PHE A 141 -4.50 18.11 -13.25
C PHE A 141 -4.23 16.62 -12.97
N GLY A 142 -4.00 15.82 -14.02
CA GLY A 142 -3.70 14.39 -13.90
C GLY A 142 -2.43 14.14 -13.08
N PHE A 143 -1.32 14.82 -13.40
CA PHE A 143 -0.06 14.66 -12.67
C PHE A 143 -0.15 15.15 -11.23
N SER A 144 -0.89 16.23 -10.96
CA SER A 144 -1.14 16.69 -9.60
C SER A 144 -1.90 15.63 -8.78
N ILE A 145 -2.96 15.03 -9.32
CA ILE A 145 -3.72 13.99 -8.62
C ILE A 145 -2.85 12.76 -8.36
N VAL A 146 -2.13 12.28 -9.38
CA VAL A 146 -1.25 11.11 -9.26
C VAL A 146 -0.18 11.37 -8.19
N SER A 147 0.45 12.54 -8.21
CA SER A 147 1.45 12.93 -7.22
C SER A 147 0.90 12.92 -5.79
N ILE A 148 -0.26 13.57 -5.57
CA ILE A 148 -0.92 13.61 -4.26
C ILE A 148 -1.26 12.20 -3.78
N TYR A 149 -1.85 11.37 -4.64
CA TYR A 149 -2.23 10.00 -4.30
C TYR A 149 -1.02 9.12 -3.94
N MET A 150 0.03 9.16 -4.76
CA MET A 150 1.26 8.40 -4.50
C MET A 150 1.96 8.87 -3.23
N GLY A 151 2.04 10.19 -3.01
CA GLY A 151 2.62 10.77 -1.80
C GLY A 151 1.85 10.36 -0.54
N TYR A 152 0.52 10.45 -0.58
CA TYR A 152 -0.35 9.98 0.49
C TYR A 152 -0.14 8.50 0.80
N ARG A 153 -0.15 7.64 -0.23
CA ARG A 153 0.08 6.18 -0.06
C ARG A 153 1.47 5.89 0.49
N ALA A 154 2.50 6.60 0.05
CA ALA A 154 3.87 6.45 0.56
C ALA A 154 3.95 6.79 2.06
N LEU A 155 3.32 7.89 2.48
CA LEU A 155 3.29 8.28 3.89
C LEU A 155 2.57 7.26 4.77
N LEU A 156 1.42 6.75 4.33
CA LEU A 156 0.70 5.70 5.06
C LEU A 156 1.54 4.44 5.26
N ILE A 157 2.21 3.95 4.21
CA ILE A 157 3.07 2.75 4.31
C ILE A 157 4.26 3.03 5.24
N ARG A 158 4.90 4.19 5.12
CA ARG A 158 6.00 4.59 6.01
C ARG A 158 5.58 4.60 7.47
N GLU A 159 4.39 5.12 7.78
CA GLU A 159 3.85 5.12 9.14
C GLU A 159 3.54 3.72 9.65
N ALA A 160 2.96 2.86 8.83
CA ALA A 160 2.72 1.45 9.17
C ALA A 160 4.02 0.70 9.48
N VAL A 161 5.06 0.88 8.66
CA VAL A 161 6.40 0.29 8.88
C VAL A 161 7.00 0.81 10.19
N LYS A 162 6.92 2.12 10.44
CA LYS A 162 7.43 2.71 11.69
C LYS A 162 6.69 2.15 12.91
N LEU A 163 5.38 1.94 12.79
CA LEU A 163 4.57 1.41 13.89
C LEU A 163 4.90 -0.05 14.19
N LEU A 164 5.12 -0.89 13.16
CA LEU A 164 5.63 -2.25 13.35
C LEU A 164 7.01 -2.29 13.99
N SER A 165 7.93 -1.44 13.56
CA SER A 165 9.27 -1.35 14.15
C SER A 165 9.21 -0.98 15.65
N ILE A 166 8.33 -0.06 16.03
CA ILE A 166 8.11 0.29 17.45
C ILE A 166 7.50 -0.89 18.22
N TYR A 167 6.51 -1.58 17.63
CA TYR A 167 5.90 -2.75 18.27
C TYR A 167 6.95 -3.83 18.56
N LEU A 168 7.83 -4.11 17.59
CA LEU A 168 8.88 -5.11 17.76
C LEU A 168 9.89 -4.69 18.84
N ALA A 169 10.32 -3.43 18.87
CA ALA A 169 11.20 -2.94 19.93
C ALA A 169 10.57 -3.11 21.34
N VAL A 170 9.28 -2.81 21.48
CA VAL A 170 8.55 -2.96 22.75
C VAL A 170 8.37 -4.42 23.17
N VAL A 171 8.09 -5.32 22.22
CA VAL A 171 7.89 -6.76 22.49
C VAL A 171 9.21 -7.47 22.76
N ASP A 172 10.28 -7.10 22.06
CA ASP A 172 11.60 -7.72 22.17
C ASP A 172 12.46 -7.09 23.30
N GLY A 173 11.95 -6.07 23.98
CA GLY A 173 12.59 -5.48 25.17
C GLY A 173 13.83 -4.62 24.89
N VAL A 174 13.86 -3.93 23.74
CA VAL A 174 14.92 -2.97 23.36
C VAL A 174 14.47 -1.54 23.60
#